data_AF-A0A7J9KPT0-F1
#
_entry.id   AF-A0A7J9KPT0-F1
#
_cell.length_a   1.000
_cell.length_b   1.000
_cell.length_c   1.000
_cell.angle_alpha   90.00
_cell.angle_beta   90.00
_cell.angle_gamma   90.00
#
_symmetry.space_group_name_H-M   'P 1'
#
loop_
_entity.id
_entity.type
_entity.pdbx_description
1 polymer ?
#
loop_
_entity_poly.entity_id
_entity_poly.type
_entity_poly.pdbx_seq_one_letter_code
_entity_poly.pdbx_strand_id
1 'polypeptide(L)'
;MPESVLDRRSTAYNKGRVFIHGASDSSANAYKKQFQTDLAKFLRARSIEMKRGGSMFLVCLGRTSVDPTDQGGAGLLFGTHFQDAWDDLVQEGLISAEKRDNFNIPVYAPSLQDFKEVVEADGSFTINKLEVFKGGSPLVVSRPDDASEVGRALANSCRTVSGVLVDAHIGDKLSEELFLRVESRGTSHAKELLEQLQFFHIVASLSFA
;
A
#
# COMPACT_ATOMS: atom_id res chain seq x y z
N MET A 1 7.47 5.50 -5.84
CA MET A 1 7.71 4.12 -6.32
C MET A 1 9.16 4.01 -6.75
N PRO A 2 9.89 2.94 -6.40
CA PRO A 2 11.29 2.76 -6.78
C PRO A 2 11.42 2.49 -8.28
N GLU A 3 12.32 3.18 -8.98
CA GLU A 3 12.52 2.99 -10.43
C GLU A 3 12.96 1.56 -10.79
N SER A 4 13.72 0.91 -9.90
CA SER A 4 14.27 -0.43 -10.12
C SER A 4 13.21 -1.52 -10.25
N VAL A 5 11.95 -1.26 -9.87
CA VAL A 5 10.85 -2.25 -10.01
C VAL A 5 10.18 -2.21 -11.38
N LEU A 6 10.48 -1.18 -12.18
CA LEU A 6 10.03 -1.05 -13.57
C LEU A 6 11.10 -1.47 -14.58
N ASP A 7 12.36 -1.54 -14.17
CA ASP A 7 13.44 -1.97 -15.05
C ASP A 7 13.43 -3.49 -15.21
N ARG A 8 13.06 -3.98 -16.40
CA ARG A 8 13.03 -5.42 -16.76
C ARG A 8 14.37 -6.13 -16.58
N ARG A 9 15.50 -5.41 -16.49
CA ARG A 9 16.84 -5.97 -16.27
C ARG A 9 17.21 -6.04 -14.79
N SER A 10 16.49 -5.32 -13.94
CA SER A 10 16.70 -5.30 -12.50
C SER A 10 16.15 -6.57 -11.86
N THR A 11 16.86 -7.07 -10.85
CA THR A 11 16.36 -8.18 -10.02
C THR A 11 15.12 -7.78 -9.20
N ALA A 12 14.85 -6.48 -9.06
CA ALA A 12 13.68 -5.96 -8.35
C ALA A 12 12.44 -5.79 -9.26
N TYR A 13 12.54 -6.10 -10.56
CA TYR A 13 11.41 -6.00 -11.49
C TYR A 13 10.19 -6.77 -10.99
N ASN A 14 9.05 -6.11 -10.79
CA ASN A 14 7.87 -6.70 -10.17
C ASN A 14 7.02 -7.48 -11.19
N LYS A 15 7.64 -8.47 -11.84
CA LYS A 15 6.99 -9.28 -12.87
C LYS A 15 5.78 -10.00 -12.31
N GLY A 16 4.66 -9.97 -13.02
CA GLY A 16 3.48 -10.74 -12.64
C GLY A 16 2.58 -10.08 -11.62
N ARG A 17 2.92 -8.89 -11.13
CA ARG A 17 2.28 -8.28 -9.97
C ARG A 17 2.12 -6.78 -10.16
N VAL A 18 1.14 -6.23 -9.45
CA VAL A 18 0.87 -4.79 -9.41
C VAL A 18 1.16 -4.16 -8.05
N PHE A 19 1.52 -4.98 -7.08
CA PHE A 19 1.89 -4.57 -5.73
C PHE A 19 2.96 -5.50 -5.17
N ILE A 20 3.65 -5.08 -4.10
CA ILE A 20 4.77 -5.83 -3.52
C ILE A 20 4.35 -6.96 -2.58
N HIS A 21 3.05 -7.09 -2.28
CA HIS A 21 2.59 -8.18 -1.44
C HIS A 21 2.80 -9.52 -2.15
N GLY A 22 3.54 -10.44 -1.51
CA GLY A 22 3.98 -11.70 -2.09
C GLY A 22 4.98 -11.57 -3.25
N ALA A 23 5.57 -10.38 -3.46
CA ALA A 23 6.60 -10.18 -4.46
C ALA A 23 7.95 -10.76 -4.00
N SER A 24 8.98 -10.62 -4.85
CA SER A 24 10.34 -11.04 -4.51
C SER A 24 10.97 -10.16 -3.42
N ASP A 25 11.93 -10.71 -2.68
CA ASP A 25 12.70 -9.96 -1.68
C ASP A 25 13.38 -8.72 -2.27
N SER A 26 13.87 -8.79 -3.50
CA SER A 26 14.49 -7.65 -4.20
C SER A 26 13.48 -6.54 -4.49
N SER A 27 12.26 -6.88 -4.92
CA SER A 27 11.17 -5.91 -5.12
C SER A 27 10.74 -5.28 -3.80
N ALA A 28 10.53 -6.10 -2.76
CA ALA A 28 10.13 -5.63 -1.44
C ALA A 28 11.20 -4.73 -0.79
N ASN A 29 12.48 -5.09 -0.89
CA ASN A 29 13.59 -4.28 -0.40
C ASN A 29 13.77 -2.97 -1.18
N ALA A 30 13.49 -2.95 -2.48
CA ALA A 30 13.48 -1.71 -3.26
C ALA A 30 12.43 -0.72 -2.72
N TYR A 31 11.23 -1.21 -2.40
CA TYR A 31 10.18 -0.41 -1.77
C TYR A 31 10.54 0.05 -0.37
N LYS A 32 11.09 -0.84 0.47
CA LYS A 32 11.60 -0.47 1.81
C LYS A 32 12.62 0.67 1.70
N LYS A 33 13.61 0.55 0.82
CA LYS A 33 14.64 1.57 0.62
C LYS A 33 14.05 2.91 0.14
N GLN A 34 13.07 2.87 -0.75
CA GLN A 34 12.38 4.08 -1.23
C GLN A 34 11.63 4.76 -0.07
N PHE A 35 10.87 4.00 0.71
CA PHE A 35 10.20 4.50 1.91
C PHE A 35 11.18 5.16 2.89
N GLN A 36 12.29 4.48 3.21
CA GLN A 36 13.29 5.01 4.13
C GLN A 36 13.92 6.31 3.62
N THR A 37 14.18 6.38 2.30
CA THR A 37 14.69 7.59 1.65
C THR A 37 13.70 8.74 1.73
N ASP A 38 12.43 8.48 1.46
CA ASP A 38 11.37 9.49 1.43
C ASP A 38 11.05 10.00 2.85
N LEU A 39 10.98 9.10 3.83
CA LEU A 39 10.80 9.49 5.24
C LEU A 39 12.00 10.29 5.76
N ALA A 40 13.24 9.91 5.43
CA ALA A 40 14.42 10.68 5.82
C ALA A 40 14.39 12.10 5.21
N LYS A 41 14.00 12.24 3.93
CA LYS A 41 13.83 13.56 3.31
C LYS A 41 12.73 14.37 4.00
N PHE A 42 11.61 13.73 4.34
CA PHE A 42 10.53 14.37 5.08
C PHE A 42 10.99 14.88 6.44
N LEU A 43 11.68 14.06 7.24
CA LEU A 43 12.20 14.45 8.55
C LEU A 43 13.18 15.61 8.43
N ARG A 44 14.16 15.55 7.51
CA ARG A 44 15.08 16.67 7.26
C ARG A 44 14.37 17.96 6.87
N ALA A 45 13.30 17.90 6.08
CA ALA A 45 12.53 19.09 5.75
C ALA A 45 11.82 19.65 6.99
N ARG A 46 11.20 18.77 7.80
CA ARG A 46 10.51 19.17 9.02
C ARG A 46 11.45 19.73 10.07
N SER A 47 12.69 19.27 10.16
CA SER A 47 13.65 19.77 11.15
C SER A 47 14.10 21.21 10.86
N ILE A 48 14.11 21.63 9.59
CA ILE A 48 14.41 23.01 9.19
C ILE A 48 13.23 23.95 9.51
N GLU A 49 12.00 23.45 9.41
CA GLU A 49 10.78 24.23 9.60
C GLU A 49 10.35 24.35 11.08
N MET A 50 10.72 23.37 11.91
CA MET A 50 10.25 23.26 13.29
C MET A 50 10.99 24.22 14.23
N LYS A 51 10.25 24.88 15.14
CA LYS A 51 10.85 25.61 16.25
C LYS A 51 11.41 24.65 17.29
N ARG A 52 12.51 25.01 17.96
CA ARG A 52 13.07 24.22 19.08
C ARG A 52 12.00 23.90 20.13
N GLY A 53 11.96 22.64 20.56
CA GLY A 53 10.93 22.14 21.48
C GLY A 53 9.56 21.87 20.83
N GLY A 54 9.42 22.04 19.51
CA GLY A 54 8.22 21.69 18.78
C GLY A 54 8.00 20.18 18.70
N SER A 55 6.75 19.76 18.48
CA SER A 55 6.38 18.35 18.40
C SER A 55 5.69 18.03 17.07
N MET A 56 5.84 16.79 16.65
CA MET A 56 5.24 16.25 15.43
C MET A 56 4.54 14.94 15.76
N PHE A 57 3.28 14.83 15.33
CA PHE A 57 2.47 13.63 15.45
C PHE A 57 2.24 13.06 14.06
N LEU A 58 2.69 11.83 13.83
CA LEU A 58 2.58 11.14 12.55
C LEU A 58 1.72 9.90 12.72
N VAL A 59 0.80 9.70 11.77
CA VAL A 59 0.02 8.47 11.64
C VAL A 59 0.09 8.02 10.20
N CYS A 60 0.49 6.78 9.98
CA CYS A 60 0.47 6.15 8.67
C CYS A 60 0.03 4.70 8.76
N LEU A 61 -0.37 4.13 7.63
CA LEU A 61 -0.54 2.68 7.50
C LEU A 61 0.78 1.97 7.84
N GLY A 62 0.68 0.79 8.42
CA GLY A 62 1.83 -0.02 8.80
C GLY A 62 1.49 -1.49 8.84
N ARG A 63 2.45 -2.28 9.33
CA ARG A 63 2.34 -3.74 9.45
C ARG A 63 3.02 -4.24 10.72
N THR A 64 2.59 -5.40 11.17
CA THR A 64 3.22 -6.15 12.27
C THR A 64 4.22 -7.18 11.80
N SER A 65 4.11 -7.63 10.55
CA SER A 65 5.08 -8.55 9.94
C SER A 65 6.47 -7.92 9.86
N VAL A 66 7.50 -8.77 10.02
CA VAL A 66 8.89 -8.39 9.81
C VAL A 66 9.22 -8.45 8.32
N ASP A 67 8.66 -9.42 7.60
CA ASP A 67 8.91 -9.68 6.18
C ASP A 67 8.20 -8.67 5.27
N PRO A 68 8.93 -7.80 4.53
CA PRO A 68 8.33 -6.76 3.70
C PRO A 68 7.50 -7.30 2.52
N THR A 69 7.56 -8.59 2.21
CA THR A 69 6.63 -9.21 1.24
C THR A 69 5.22 -9.37 1.82
N ASP A 70 5.07 -9.36 3.15
CA ASP A 70 3.78 -9.25 3.82
C ASP A 70 3.49 -7.78 4.16
N GLN A 71 2.52 -7.20 3.45
CA GLN A 71 2.11 -5.81 3.59
C GLN A 71 0.86 -5.63 4.46
N GLY A 72 0.43 -6.68 5.18
CA GLY A 72 -0.74 -6.66 6.07
C GLY A 72 -2.02 -6.23 5.34
N GLY A 73 -2.80 -5.34 5.95
CA GLY A 73 -4.07 -4.86 5.37
C GLY A 73 -3.91 -4.22 3.98
N ALA A 74 -2.81 -3.52 3.71
CA ALA A 74 -2.52 -3.00 2.37
C ALA A 74 -2.23 -4.12 1.37
N GLY A 75 -1.61 -5.21 1.83
CA GLY A 75 -1.42 -6.45 1.08
C GLY A 75 -2.73 -7.11 0.70
N LEU A 76 -3.68 -7.22 1.63
CA LEU A 76 -5.00 -7.74 1.33
C LEU A 76 -5.78 -6.82 0.38
N LEU A 77 -5.70 -5.50 0.55
CA LEU A 77 -6.41 -4.55 -0.32
C LEU A 77 -5.93 -4.58 -1.78
N PHE A 78 -4.61 -4.59 -2.02
CA PHE A 78 -4.04 -4.47 -3.37
C PHE A 78 -3.47 -5.77 -3.96
N GLY A 79 -3.01 -6.68 -3.11
CA GLY A 79 -2.31 -7.91 -3.51
C GLY A 79 -3.21 -9.14 -3.67
N THR A 80 -4.53 -8.99 -3.49
CA THR A 80 -5.52 -10.06 -3.69
C THR A 80 -6.46 -9.71 -4.86
N HIS A 81 -7.73 -9.41 -4.62
CA HIS A 81 -8.75 -9.18 -5.64
C HIS A 81 -8.43 -8.03 -6.61
N PHE A 82 -7.71 -6.99 -6.17
CA PHE A 82 -7.22 -5.95 -7.07
C PHE A 82 -6.19 -6.49 -8.07
N GLN A 83 -5.20 -7.25 -7.60
CA GLN A 83 -4.23 -7.91 -8.48
C GLN A 83 -4.89 -8.96 -9.37
N ASP A 84 -5.81 -9.77 -8.84
CA ASP A 84 -6.51 -10.77 -9.63
C ASP A 84 -7.34 -10.13 -10.76
N ALA A 85 -7.95 -8.96 -10.51
CA ALA A 85 -8.67 -8.22 -11.54
C ALA A 85 -7.74 -7.73 -12.66
N TRP A 86 -6.49 -7.35 -12.34
CA TRP A 86 -5.46 -7.09 -13.34
C TRP A 86 -5.11 -8.34 -14.14
N ASP A 87 -5.03 -9.50 -13.49
CA ASP A 87 -4.74 -10.78 -14.14
C ASP A 87 -5.88 -11.21 -15.06
N ASP A 88 -7.14 -10.97 -14.67
CA ASP A 88 -8.32 -11.21 -15.51
C ASP A 88 -8.24 -10.42 -16.82
N LEU A 89 -7.90 -9.11 -16.76
CA LEU A 89 -7.74 -8.31 -17.98
C LEU A 89 -6.63 -8.84 -18.91
N VAL A 90 -5.56 -9.42 -18.34
CA VAL A 90 -4.49 -10.05 -19.13
C VAL A 90 -4.99 -11.36 -19.75
N GLN A 91 -5.67 -12.21 -18.98
CA GLN A 91 -6.19 -13.50 -19.44
C GLN A 91 -7.24 -13.34 -20.53
N GLU A 92 -8.08 -12.31 -20.43
CA GLU A 92 -9.09 -11.95 -21.43
C GLU A 92 -8.49 -11.25 -22.67
N GLY A 93 -7.20 -10.92 -22.66
CA GLY A 93 -6.52 -10.24 -23.76
C GLY A 93 -6.86 -8.76 -23.92
N LEU A 94 -7.48 -8.15 -22.90
CA LEU A 94 -7.81 -6.72 -22.89
C LEU A 94 -6.57 -5.84 -22.67
N ILE A 95 -5.56 -6.37 -21.97
CA ILE A 95 -4.22 -5.77 -21.83
C ILE A 95 -3.13 -6.82 -21.99
N SER A 96 -1.91 -6.40 -22.31
CA SER A 96 -0.75 -7.31 -22.32
C SER A 96 -0.22 -7.55 -20.90
N ALA A 97 0.44 -8.69 -20.69
CA ALA A 97 1.13 -8.97 -19.42
C ALA A 97 2.18 -7.91 -19.09
N GLU A 98 2.89 -7.39 -20.09
CA GLU A 98 3.84 -6.28 -19.92
C GLU A 98 3.14 -4.99 -19.48
N LYS A 99 1.91 -4.73 -19.96
CA LYS A 99 1.14 -3.56 -19.52
C LYS A 99 0.81 -3.66 -18.04
N ARG A 100 0.40 -4.84 -17.54
CA ARG A 100 0.22 -5.09 -16.10
C ARG A 100 1.52 -4.93 -15.34
N ASP A 101 2.60 -5.61 -15.77
CA ASP A 101 3.87 -5.65 -15.03
C ASP A 101 4.52 -4.25 -14.86
N ASN A 102 4.23 -3.33 -15.79
CA ASN A 102 4.69 -1.94 -15.71
C ASN A 102 3.82 -1.05 -14.79
N PHE A 103 2.71 -1.57 -14.24
CA PHE A 103 1.90 -0.88 -13.24
C PHE A 103 2.29 -1.35 -11.84
N ASN A 104 2.59 -0.42 -10.95
CA ASN A 104 2.98 -0.72 -9.58
C ASN A 104 2.37 0.30 -8.61
N ILE A 105 1.60 -0.18 -7.62
CA ILE A 105 1.01 0.66 -6.59
C ILE A 105 2.13 1.30 -5.75
N PRO A 106 2.21 2.64 -5.66
CA PRO A 106 3.30 3.35 -5.01
C PRO A 106 3.14 3.44 -3.48
N VAL A 107 2.71 2.35 -2.85
CA VAL A 107 2.45 2.27 -1.40
C VAL A 107 3.45 1.32 -0.74
N TYR A 108 3.90 1.65 0.47
CA TYR A 108 4.67 0.75 1.32
C TYR A 108 4.12 0.84 2.76
N ALA A 109 3.82 -0.31 3.36
CA ALA A 109 3.47 -0.43 4.76
C ALA A 109 4.74 -0.69 5.59
N PRO A 110 5.27 0.30 6.33
CA PRO A 110 6.41 0.08 7.20
C PRO A 110 6.06 -0.79 8.41
N SER A 111 7.05 -1.56 8.87
CA SER A 111 7.07 -2.08 10.24
C SER A 111 7.54 -0.99 11.22
N LEU A 112 7.35 -1.20 12.52
CA LEU A 112 7.90 -0.28 13.54
C LEU A 112 9.42 -0.14 13.40
N GLN A 113 10.11 -1.24 13.08
CA GLN A 113 11.55 -1.24 12.88
C GLN A 113 11.94 -0.39 11.67
N ASP A 114 11.26 -0.54 10.53
CA ASP A 114 11.53 0.26 9.33
C ASP A 114 11.40 1.76 9.60
N PHE A 115 10.40 2.16 10.38
CA PHE A 115 10.16 3.56 10.75
C PHE A 115 11.20 4.08 11.74
N LYS A 116 11.45 3.30 12.81
CA LYS A 116 12.38 3.65 13.88
C LYS A 116 13.81 3.87 13.36
N GLU A 117 14.29 2.96 12.50
CA GLU A 117 15.61 3.05 11.88
C GLU A 117 15.85 4.39 11.19
N VAL A 118 14.83 4.92 10.52
CA VAL A 118 14.95 6.19 9.77
C VAL A 118 14.99 7.38 10.72
N VAL A 119 14.14 7.41 11.74
CA VAL A 119 14.10 8.51 12.70
C VAL A 119 15.39 8.58 13.50
N GLU A 120 15.89 7.43 13.96
CA GLU A 120 17.16 7.35 14.70
C GLU A 120 18.36 7.72 13.82
N ALA A 121 18.38 7.28 12.56
CA ALA A 121 19.46 7.62 11.63
C ALA A 121 19.45 9.10 11.20
N ASP A 122 18.27 9.73 11.11
CA ASP A 122 18.16 11.17 10.84
C ASP A 122 18.67 12.01 12.02
N GLY A 123 18.30 11.62 13.25
CA GLY A 123 18.80 12.23 14.48
C GLY A 123 18.26 13.63 14.80
N SER A 124 17.42 14.23 13.96
CA SER A 124 16.85 15.56 14.23
C SER A 124 15.73 15.55 15.28
N PHE A 125 15.08 14.41 15.48
CA PHE A 125 13.93 14.27 16.36
C PHE A 125 14.11 13.16 17.38
N THR A 126 13.66 13.42 18.61
CA THR A 126 13.53 12.42 19.67
C THR A 126 12.20 11.70 19.53
N ILE A 127 12.22 10.37 19.57
CA ILE A 127 11.01 9.55 19.64
C ILE A 127 10.46 9.57 21.07
N ASN A 128 9.34 10.25 21.28
CA ASN A 128 8.65 10.23 22.58
C ASN A 128 7.78 8.97 22.71
N LYS A 129 7.12 8.59 21.62
CA LYS A 129 6.26 7.41 21.55
C LYS A 129 6.23 6.86 20.12
N LEU A 130 6.31 5.55 19.98
CA LEU A 130 6.18 4.87 18.69
C LEU A 130 5.45 3.54 18.90
N GLU A 131 4.26 3.42 18.31
CA GLU A 131 3.36 2.29 18.54
C GLU A 131 2.69 1.84 17.24
N VAL A 132 2.31 0.57 17.19
CA VAL A 132 1.47 0.00 16.14
C VAL A 132 0.13 -0.39 16.72
N PHE A 133 -0.96 -0.02 16.05
CA PHE A 133 -2.33 -0.29 16.49
C PHE A 133 -3.12 -1.01 15.40
N LYS A 134 -4.00 -1.91 15.81
CA LYS A 134 -5.00 -2.48 14.90
C LYS A 134 -6.11 -1.44 14.69
N GLY A 135 -6.14 -0.84 13.50
CA GLY A 135 -7.10 0.18 13.09
C GLY A 135 -8.46 -0.37 12.66
N GLY A 136 -8.56 -1.69 12.44
CA GLY A 136 -9.81 -2.34 12.05
C GLY A 136 -9.99 -2.45 10.54
N SER A 137 -11.22 -2.73 10.12
CA SER A 137 -11.58 -2.80 8.70
C SER A 137 -11.65 -1.40 8.09
N PRO A 138 -11.13 -1.20 6.86
CA PRO A 138 -11.25 0.06 6.14
C PRO A 138 -12.61 0.19 5.43
N LEU A 139 -13.41 -0.88 5.39
CA LEU A 139 -14.65 -0.91 4.63
C LEU A 139 -15.81 -0.35 5.44
N VAL A 140 -16.50 0.63 4.85
CA VAL A 140 -17.75 1.17 5.41
C VAL A 140 -18.91 0.37 4.83
N VAL A 141 -19.49 -0.52 5.65
CA VAL A 141 -20.60 -1.40 5.26
C VAL A 141 -21.71 -1.29 6.29
N SER A 142 -22.92 -0.95 5.83
CA SER A 142 -24.11 -0.78 6.67
C SER A 142 -24.82 -2.11 6.91
N ARG A 143 -24.80 -3.01 5.92
CA ARG A 143 -25.39 -4.35 6.00
C ARG A 143 -24.30 -5.39 5.74
N PRO A 144 -23.61 -5.89 6.77
CA PRO A 144 -22.54 -6.87 6.61
C PRO A 144 -22.94 -8.15 5.86
N ASP A 145 -24.21 -8.53 5.92
CA ASP A 145 -24.76 -9.69 5.21
C ASP A 145 -25.03 -9.42 3.72
N ASP A 146 -25.00 -8.16 3.28
CA ASP A 146 -25.10 -7.79 1.87
C ASP A 146 -23.72 -7.89 1.21
N ALA A 147 -23.42 -9.06 0.64
CA ALA A 147 -22.18 -9.32 -0.08
C ALA A 147 -21.93 -8.31 -1.23
N SER A 148 -22.98 -7.77 -1.85
CA SER A 148 -22.86 -6.77 -2.90
C SER A 148 -22.37 -5.43 -2.34
N GLU A 149 -22.80 -5.06 -1.14
CA GLU A 149 -22.30 -3.87 -0.42
C GLU A 149 -20.82 -4.00 -0.08
N VAL A 150 -20.38 -5.18 0.37
CA VAL A 150 -18.95 -5.46 0.65
C VAL A 150 -18.10 -5.34 -0.61
N GLY A 151 -18.55 -5.91 -1.73
CA GLY A 151 -17.86 -5.81 -3.03
C GLY A 151 -17.69 -4.35 -3.48
N ARG A 152 -18.77 -3.56 -3.42
CA ARG A 152 -18.71 -2.11 -3.73
C ARG A 152 -17.76 -1.37 -2.80
N ALA A 153 -17.81 -1.65 -1.49
CA ALA A 153 -16.94 -1.01 -0.52
C ALA A 153 -15.46 -1.30 -0.79
N LEU A 154 -15.11 -2.54 -1.16
CA LEU A 154 -13.77 -2.92 -1.57
C LEU A 154 -13.33 -2.15 -2.83
N ALA A 155 -14.13 -2.22 -3.90
CA ALA A 155 -13.81 -1.58 -5.17
C ALA A 155 -13.64 -0.06 -5.02
N ASN A 156 -14.55 0.59 -4.27
CA ASN A 156 -14.47 2.01 -3.96
C ASN A 156 -13.20 2.36 -3.16
N SER A 157 -12.82 1.52 -2.21
CA SER A 157 -11.58 1.72 -1.42
C SER A 157 -10.34 1.65 -2.32
N CYS A 158 -10.25 0.64 -3.19
CA CYS A 158 -9.17 0.52 -4.16
C CYS A 158 -9.14 1.70 -5.14
N ARG A 159 -10.32 2.10 -5.66
CA ARG A 159 -10.46 3.18 -6.65
C ARG A 159 -10.10 4.54 -6.06
N THR A 160 -10.44 4.80 -4.81
CA THR A 160 -10.10 6.06 -4.14
C THR A 160 -8.58 6.25 -4.02
N VAL A 161 -7.86 5.16 -3.76
CA VAL A 161 -6.39 5.23 -3.59
C VAL A 161 -5.64 5.20 -4.92
N SER A 162 -6.10 4.39 -5.88
CA SER A 162 -5.33 4.05 -7.08
C SER A 162 -5.98 4.46 -8.40
N GLY A 163 -7.25 4.88 -8.40
CA GLY A 163 -8.05 5.06 -9.63
C GLY A 163 -7.40 5.97 -10.66
N VAL A 164 -6.93 7.15 -10.24
CA VAL A 164 -6.24 8.09 -11.14
C VAL A 164 -4.98 7.48 -11.78
N LEU A 165 -4.25 6.64 -11.04
CA LEU A 165 -3.06 5.97 -11.56
C LEU A 165 -3.44 4.87 -12.55
N VAL A 166 -4.52 4.13 -12.28
CA VAL A 166 -5.05 3.11 -13.19
C VAL A 166 -5.55 3.77 -14.47
N ASP A 167 -6.36 4.83 -14.37
CA ASP A 167 -6.87 5.62 -15.49
C ASP A 167 -5.72 6.14 -16.37
N ALA A 168 -4.69 6.75 -15.74
CA ALA A 168 -3.53 7.24 -16.46
C ALA A 168 -2.72 6.14 -17.16
N HIS A 169 -2.75 4.90 -16.64
CA HIS A 169 -1.97 3.79 -17.18
C HIS A 169 -2.69 3.02 -18.29
N ILE A 170 -3.96 2.65 -18.09
CA ILE A 170 -4.73 1.80 -19.02
C ILE A 170 -5.94 2.50 -19.67
N GLY A 171 -6.25 3.73 -19.26
CA GLY A 171 -7.37 4.52 -19.78
C GLY A 171 -8.71 4.21 -19.07
N ASP A 172 -9.59 5.21 -19.07
CA ASP A 172 -10.83 5.23 -18.29
C ASP A 172 -11.72 3.98 -18.51
N LYS A 173 -11.88 3.54 -19.76
CA LYS A 173 -12.73 2.39 -20.09
C LYS A 173 -12.20 1.09 -19.49
N LEU A 174 -10.89 0.83 -19.60
CA LEU A 174 -10.29 -0.39 -19.06
C LEU A 174 -10.17 -0.32 -17.54
N SER A 175 -10.01 0.88 -16.98
CA SER A 175 -10.07 1.10 -15.53
C SER A 175 -11.46 0.78 -14.96
N GLU A 176 -12.54 1.19 -15.65
CA GLU A 176 -13.91 0.82 -15.25
C GLU A 176 -14.10 -0.70 -15.24
N GLU A 177 -13.67 -1.38 -16.30
CA GLU A 177 -13.67 -2.84 -16.39
C GLU A 177 -12.87 -3.51 -15.26
N LEU A 178 -11.73 -2.94 -14.88
CA LEU A 178 -10.92 -3.42 -13.77
C LEU A 178 -11.68 -3.33 -12.44
N PHE A 179 -12.23 -2.16 -12.12
CA PHE A 179 -12.90 -1.96 -10.82
C PHE A 179 -14.22 -2.72 -10.71
N LEU A 180 -14.91 -2.99 -11.82
CA LEU A 180 -16.06 -3.91 -11.86
C LEU A 180 -15.65 -5.35 -11.49
N ARG A 181 -14.48 -5.81 -11.95
CA ARG A 181 -13.94 -7.13 -11.56
C ARG A 181 -13.54 -7.16 -10.10
N VAL A 182 -12.95 -6.09 -9.57
CA VAL A 182 -12.66 -5.95 -8.13
C VAL A 182 -13.94 -6.04 -7.30
N GLU A 183 -15.00 -5.34 -7.71
CA GLU A 183 -16.31 -5.38 -7.03
C GLU A 183 -16.87 -6.81 -7.05
N SER A 184 -16.91 -7.45 -8.22
CA SER A 184 -17.41 -8.81 -8.39
C SER A 184 -16.65 -9.81 -7.51
N ARG A 185 -15.32 -9.76 -7.51
CA ARG A 185 -14.46 -10.59 -6.65
C ARG A 185 -14.73 -10.32 -5.17
N GLY A 186 -14.85 -9.06 -4.79
CA GLY A 186 -15.17 -8.67 -3.42
C GLY A 186 -16.54 -9.18 -2.97
N THR A 187 -17.54 -9.21 -3.85
CA THR A 187 -18.83 -9.83 -3.57
C THR A 187 -18.73 -11.33 -3.36
N SER A 188 -17.97 -12.05 -4.19
CA SER A 188 -17.79 -13.50 -4.04
C SER A 188 -17.04 -13.90 -2.76
N HIS A 189 -16.20 -13.02 -2.23
CA HIS A 189 -15.36 -13.27 -1.04
C HIS A 189 -15.74 -12.38 0.15
N ALA A 190 -16.96 -11.87 0.18
CA ALA A 190 -17.40 -10.85 1.13
C ALA A 190 -17.17 -11.24 2.61
N LYS A 191 -17.48 -12.49 2.96
CA LYS A 191 -17.30 -13.00 4.34
C LYS A 191 -15.83 -12.97 4.76
N GLU A 192 -14.95 -13.48 3.89
CA GLU A 192 -13.51 -13.51 4.13
C GLU A 192 -12.95 -12.10 4.29
N LEU A 193 -13.37 -11.16 3.45
CA LEU A 193 -12.95 -9.77 3.52
C LEU A 193 -13.33 -9.12 4.85
N LEU A 194 -14.56 -9.31 5.32
CA LEU A 194 -15.00 -8.74 6.61
C LEU A 194 -14.21 -9.31 7.79
N GLU A 195 -13.83 -10.58 7.74
CA GLU A 195 -13.09 -11.26 8.81
C GLU A 195 -11.60 -10.91 8.79
N GLN A 196 -10.98 -10.85 7.60
CA GLN A 196 -9.52 -10.80 7.46
C GLN A 196 -8.96 -9.41 7.13
N LEU A 197 -9.72 -8.54 6.43
CA LEU A 197 -9.20 -7.24 6.00
C LEU A 197 -9.06 -6.28 7.18
N GLN A 198 -7.86 -6.24 7.75
CA GLN A 198 -7.55 -5.45 8.94
C GLN A 198 -6.32 -4.59 8.69
N PHE A 199 -6.45 -3.28 8.92
CA PHE A 199 -5.35 -2.34 8.80
C PHE A 199 -4.66 -2.16 10.14
N PHE A 200 -3.33 -2.01 10.06
CA PHE A 200 -2.51 -1.56 11.17
C PHE A 200 -2.03 -0.15 10.89
N HIS A 201 -1.93 0.66 11.94
CA HIS A 201 -1.42 2.03 11.85
C HIS A 201 -0.20 2.17 12.75
N ILE A 202 0.84 2.82 12.25
CA ILE A 202 1.96 3.29 13.04
C ILE A 202 1.65 4.72 13.49
N VAL A 203 1.80 4.96 14.78
CA VAL A 203 1.65 6.27 15.41
C VAL A 203 2.98 6.66 16.03
N ALA A 204 3.51 7.81 15.64
CA ALA A 204 4.75 8.36 16.17
C ALA A 204 4.51 9.75 16.77
N SER A 205 4.94 9.93 18.01
CA SER A 205 5.08 11.24 18.65
C SER A 205 6.56 11.58 18.75
N LEU A 206 6.96 12.63 18.06
CA LEU A 206 8.34 13.08 17.93
C LEU A 206 8.50 14.50 18.47
N SER A 207 9.63 14.81 19.10
CA SER A 207 9.99 16.17 19.52
C SER A 207 11.26 16.61 18.82
N PHE A 208 11.28 17.86 18.35
CA PHE A 208 12.45 18.46 17.75
C PHE A 208 13.43 18.87 18.85
N ALA A 209 14.66 18.37 18.72
CA ALA A 209 15.75 18.58 19.67
C ALA A 209 16.20 20.05 19.73
#